data_AF-A0A3D2AX18-F1
#
_entry.id   AF-A0A3D2AX18-F1
#
_cell.length_a   1.000
_cell.length_b   1.000
_cell.length_c   1.000
_cell.angle_alpha   90.00
_cell.angle_beta   90.00
_cell.angle_gamma   90.00
#
_symmetry.space_group_name_H-M   'P 1'
#
loop_
_entity.id
_entity.type
_entity.pdbx_description
1 polymer ?
#
loop_
_entity_poly.entity_id
_entity_poly.type
_entity_poly.pdbx_seq_one_letter_code
_entity_poly.pdbx_strand_id
1 'polypeptide(L)' 'LVVVIGEITTTAKVDYENIVRETVKRIGYDDPEIGIDYKTCEVIIRIHEQSPDISDGVTTALEHRETNRP' A
#
# COMPACT_ATOMS: atom_id res chain seq x y z
N LEU A 1 15.62 -6.70 2.30
CA LEU A 1 14.93 -5.58 1.64
C LEU A 1 13.46 -5.93 1.49
N VAL A 2 12.56 -5.06 1.94
CA VAL A 2 11.12 -5.15 1.70
C VAL A 2 10.68 -3.91 0.93
N VAL A 3 9.94 -4.11 -0.16
CA VAL A 3 9.43 -3.02 -0.99
C VAL A 3 7.91 -3.08 -0.99
N VAL A 4 7.27 -2.00 -0.58
CA VAL A 4 5.81 -1.82 -0.66
C VAL A 4 5.53 -0.80 -1.74
N ILE A 5 4.92 -1.26 -2.84
CA ILE A 5 4.59 -0.43 -4.01
C ILE A 5 3.14 -0.59 -4.39
N GLY A 6 2.56 0.44 -5.01
CA GLY A 6 1.22 0.38 -5.58
C GLY A 6 0.44 1.69 -5.42
N GLU A 7 -0.86 1.61 -5.63
CA GLU A 7 -1.78 2.73 -5.52
C GLU A 7 -2.77 2.48 -4.37
N ILE A 8 -2.86 3.42 -3.42
CA ILE A 8 -3.81 3.36 -2.30
C ILE A 8 -4.47 4.72 -2.16
N THR A 9 -5.81 4.76 -2.21
CA THR A 9 -6.61 5.95 -1.92
C THR A 9 -7.27 5.78 -0.55
N THR A 10 -6.89 6.61 0.42
CA THR A 10 -7.44 6.56 1.79
C THR A 10 -7.27 7.89 2.50
N THR A 11 -8.15 8.17 3.46
CA THR A 11 -8.00 9.29 4.42
C THR A 11 -7.24 8.88 5.69
N ALA A 12 -6.93 7.60 5.85
CA ALA A 12 -6.24 7.08 7.02
C ALA A 12 -4.77 7.54 7.06
N LYS A 13 -4.29 7.86 8.27
CA LYS A 13 -2.85 8.03 8.52
C LYS A 13 -2.27 6.66 8.87
N VAL A 14 -1.51 6.09 7.94
CA VAL A 14 -0.99 4.73 8.06
C VAL A 14 0.53 4.76 8.21
N ASP A 15 1.03 4.12 9.27
CA ASP A 15 2.45 3.82 9.43
C ASP A 15 2.75 2.47 8.77
N TYR A 16 3.02 2.53 7.47
CA TYR A 16 3.29 1.34 6.66
C TYR A 16 4.57 0.62 7.11
N GLU A 17 5.59 1.35 7.56
CA GLU A 17 6.85 0.76 7.97
C GLU A 17 6.66 -0.11 9.21
N ASN A 18 5.97 0.41 10.22
CA ASN A 18 5.68 -0.36 11.43
C ASN A 18 4.84 -1.61 11.12
N ILE A 19 3.82 -1.49 10.26
CA ILE A 19 2.99 -2.62 9.84
C ILE A 19 3.83 -3.71 9.16
N VAL A 20 4.76 -3.32 8.28
CA VAL A 20 5.68 -4.25 7.62
C VAL A 20 6.57 -4.94 8.65
N ARG A 21 7.22 -4.18 9.52
CA ARG A 21 8.15 -4.73 10.52
C ARG A 21 7.46 -5.70 11.48
N GLU A 22 6.30 -5.34 12.02
CA GLU A 22 5.53 -6.22 12.91
C GLU A 22 5.02 -7.46 12.18
N THR A 23 4.70 -7.36 10.89
CA THR A 23 4.31 -8.52 10.08
C THR A 23 5.49 -9.46 9.85
N VAL A 24 6.67 -8.93 9.51
CA VAL A 24 7.90 -9.71 9.34
C VAL A 24 8.30 -10.39 10.65
N LYS A 25 8.26 -9.66 11.77
CA LYS A 25 8.48 -10.21 13.11
C LYS A 25 7.51 -11.32 13.46
N ARG A 26 6.21 -11.13 13.20
CA ARG A 26 5.15 -12.13 13.48
C ARG A 26 5.34 -13.44 12.71
N ILE A 27 5.98 -13.41 11.54
CA ILE A 27 6.33 -14.61 10.77
C ILE A 27 7.50 -15.38 11.42
N GLY A 28 8.31 -14.71 12.25
CA GLY A 28 9.48 -15.29 12.92
C GLY A 28 10.82 -14.78 12.38
N TYR A 29 10.83 -13.70 11.59
CA TYR A 29 12.06 -13.08 11.12
C TYR A 29 12.62 -12.10 12.17
N ASP A 30 13.06 -12.62 13.31
CA ASP A 30 13.53 -11.85 14.48
C ASP A 30 14.96 -12.14 14.94
N ASP A 31 15.67 -12.99 14.19
CA ASP A 31 17.09 -13.31 14.38
C ASP A 31 17.90 -12.91 13.13
N PRO A 32 18.93 -12.06 13.24
CA PRO A 32 19.76 -11.69 12.09
C PRO A 32 20.46 -12.86 11.39
N GLU A 33 20.65 -14.01 12.06
CA GLU A 33 21.31 -15.18 11.46
C GLU A 33 20.47 -15.89 10.39
N ILE A 34 19.15 -15.66 10.36
CA ILE A 34 18.24 -16.30 9.40
C ILE A 34 18.12 -15.54 8.06
N GLY A 35 18.91 -14.48 7.89
CA GLY A 35 19.08 -13.73 6.64
C GLY A 35 18.22 -12.48 6.49
N ILE A 36 16.96 -12.50 6.97
CA ILE A 36 16.11 -11.30 7.11
C ILE A 36 15.76 -11.13 8.59
N ASP A 37 15.93 -9.91 9.09
CA ASP A 37 15.52 -9.52 10.44
C ASP A 37 14.68 -8.25 10.37
N TYR A 38 13.54 -8.24 11.08
CA TYR A 38 12.61 -7.10 11.11
C TYR A 38 13.23 -5.80 11.63
N LYS A 39 14.31 -5.88 12.42
CA LYS A 39 14.97 -4.66 12.96
C LYS A 39 15.91 -4.04 11.94
N THR A 40 16.64 -4.86 11.19
CA THR A 40 17.73 -4.41 10.31
C THR A 40 17.34 -4.36 8.83
N CYS A 41 16.22 -4.97 8.43
CA CYS A 41 15.79 -4.92 7.04
C CYS A 41 15.41 -3.49 6.61
N GLU A 42 15.86 -3.11 5.42
CA GLU A 42 15.41 -1.89 4.76
C GLU A 42 13.96 -2.07 4.28
N VAL A 43 13.13 -1.07 4.56
CA VAL A 43 11.73 -0.98 4.12
C VAL A 43 11.59 0.23 3.21
N ILE A 44 11.29 0.01 1.94
CA ILE A 44 11.07 1.05 0.95
C ILE A 44 9.57 1.14 0.65
N ILE A 45 9.00 2.32 0.84
CA ILE A 45 7.59 2.59 0.56
C ILE A 45 7.49 3.50 -0.66
N ARG A 46 6.80 3.03 -1.69
CA ARG A 46 6.50 3.76 -2.94
C ARG A 46 5.02 3.59 -3.28
N ILE A 47 4.18 4.09 -2.38
CA ILE A 47 2.73 4.11 -2.56
C ILE A 47 2.34 5.47 -3.11
N HIS A 48 1.53 5.47 -4.16
CA HIS A 48 0.96 6.67 -4.77
C HIS A 48 -0.57 6.66 -4.61
N GLU A 49 -1.19 7.82 -4.83
CA GLU A 49 -2.65 7.90 -4.93
C GLU A 49 -3.11 7.23 -6.24
N GLN A 50 -4.33 6.67 -6.24
CA GLN A 50 -4.88 6.06 -7.44
C GLN A 50 -5.06 7.08 -8.57
N SER A 51 -4.84 6.64 -9.82
CA SER A 51 -5.14 7.46 -10.99
C SER A 51 -6.59 7.96 -10.98
N PRO A 52 -6.86 9.26 -11.23
CA PRO A 52 -8.21 9.81 -11.35
C PRO A 52 -9.08 9.08 -12.38
N ASP A 53 -8.51 8.66 -13.51
CA ASP A 53 -9.24 7.95 -14.57
C ASP A 53 -9.76 6.58 -14.11
N ILE A 54 -8.98 5.88 -13.27
CA ILE A 54 -9.36 4.60 -12.66
C ILE A 54 -10.35 4.86 -11.52
N SER A 55 -10.09 5.88 -10.70
CA SER A 55 -10.98 6.26 -9.60
C SER A 55 -12.38 6.59 -10.10
N ASP A 56 -12.51 7.36 -11.18
CA ASP A 56 -13.82 7.67 -11.78
C ASP A 56 -14.56 6.44 -12.31
N GLY A 57 -13.82 5.40 -12.71
CA GLY A 57 -14.35 4.08 -13.08
C GLY A 57 -15.00 3.34 -11.92
N VAL A 58 -14.51 3.57 -10.70
CA VAL A 58 -14.93 2.84 -9.51
C VAL A 58 -15.92 3.65 -8.67
N THR A 59 -15.67 4.94 -8.50
CA THR A 59 -16.43 5.84 -7.61
C THR A 59 -17.76 6.28 -8.24
N THR A 60 -17.80 6.44 -9.56
CA THR A 60 -18.98 6.94 -10.26
C THR A 60 -19.63 5.83 -11.07
N ALA A 61 -20.87 5.48 -10.73
CA ALA A 61 -21.65 4.49 -11.48
C ALA A 61 -21.80 4.90 -12.95
N LEU A 62 -21.78 3.91 -13.86
CA LEU A 62 -21.86 4.12 -15.30
C LEU A 62 -23.06 5.00 -15.70
N GLU A 63 -24.21 4.81 -15.06
CA GLU A 63 -25.44 5.57 -15.29
C GLU A 63 -25.26 7.08 -15.06
N HIS A 64 -24.49 7.46 -14.04
CA HIS A 64 -24.18 8.86 -13.76
C HIS A 64 -23.16 9.44 -14.77
N ARG A 65 -22.28 8.60 -15.33
CA ARG A 65 -21.31 8.99 -16.37
C ARG A 65 -21.99 9.19 -17.74
N GLU A 66 -22.99 8.38 -18.07
CA GLU A 66 -23.77 8.46 -19.32
C GLU A 66 -24.68 9.69 -19.32
N THR A 67 -25.27 10.06 -18.17
CA THR A 67 -26.18 11.22 -18.06
C THR A 67 -25.47 12.57 -18.21
N ASN A 68 -24.16 12.62 -17.97
CA ASN A 68 -23.32 13.82 -18.03
C ASN A 68 -22.46 13.91 -19.30
N ARG A 69 -22.65 13.03 -20.30
CA ARG A 69 -22.02 13.18 -21.62
C ARG A 69 -22.79 14.24 -22.44
N PRO A 70 -22.11 15.25 -23.02
CA PRO A 70 -22.75 16.23 -23.90
C PRO A 70 -23.27 15.60 -25.19
#